data_AF-A0A1Z4KX60-F1
#
_entry.id   AF-A0A1Z4KX60-F1
#
_cell.length_a   1.000
_cell.length_b   1.000
_cell.length_c   1.000
_cell.angle_alpha   90.00
_cell.angle_beta   90.00
_cell.angle_gamma   90.00
#
_symmetry.space_group_name_H-M   'P 1'
#
loop_
_entity.id
_entity.type
_entity.pdbx_description
1 polymer ?
#
loop_
_entity_poly.entity_id
_entity_poly.type
_entity_poly.pdbx_seq_one_letter_code
_entity_poly.pdbx_strand_id
1 'polypeptide(L)'
;MAFVYLYEHSNYEGRWMEIPAGGASFQPINRQEFGVSSIKIPSGFVVELSNSQGSELYKESTPYVGDAMNDRVEGIAITQIYT
;
A
#
# COMPACT_ATOMS: atom_id res chain seq x y z
N MET A 1 12.35 13.03 -2.31
CA MET A 1 12.01 11.59 -2.29
C MET A 1 10.53 11.49 -2.00
N ALA A 2 9.80 10.63 -2.73
CA ALA A 2 8.38 10.40 -2.51
C ALA A 2 8.19 9.12 -1.67
N PHE A 3 7.12 9.08 -0.86
CA PHE A 3 6.79 7.96 0.02
C PHE A 3 5.34 7.56 -0.17
N VAL A 4 5.09 6.26 -0.10
CA VAL A 4 3.76 5.68 0.07
C VAL A 4 3.56 5.44 1.56
N TYR A 5 2.39 5.77 2.08
CA TYR A 5 2.03 5.52 3.48
C TYR A 5 0.94 4.47 3.57
N LEU A 6 1.16 3.45 4.39
CA LEU A 6 0.16 2.44 4.74
C LEU A 6 -0.34 2.73 6.15
N TYR A 7 -1.63 2.55 6.38
CA TYR A 7 -2.29 2.82 7.66
C TYR A 7 -3.05 1.59 8.14
N GLU A 8 -2.98 1.36 9.44
CA GLU A 8 -3.64 0.23 10.13
C GLU A 8 -5.16 0.38 10.20
N HIS A 9 -5.68 1.60 10.07
CA HIS A 9 -7.11 1.84 10.04
C HIS A 9 -7.54 2.55 8.76
N SER A 10 -8.84 2.48 8.49
CA SER A 10 -9.46 3.23 7.39
C SER A 10 -9.30 4.74 7.61
N ASN A 11 -9.48 5.52 6.55
CA ASN A 11 -9.40 6.99 6.58
C ASN A 11 -8.06 7.55 7.08
N TYR A 12 -6.97 6.81 6.89
CA TYR A 12 -5.60 7.24 7.22
C TYR A 12 -5.36 7.40 8.72
N GLU A 13 -6.02 6.57 9.53
CA GLU A 13 -5.92 6.58 10.98
C GLU A 13 -5.06 5.43 11.51
N GLY A 14 -4.79 5.46 12.81
CA GLY A 14 -4.00 4.44 13.50
C GLY A 14 -2.50 4.56 13.25
N ARG A 15 -1.80 3.45 13.49
CA ARG A 15 -0.37 3.35 13.20
C ARG A 15 -0.15 3.37 11.69
N TRP A 16 1.00 3.88 11.28
CA TRP A 16 1.38 3.96 9.87
C TRP A 16 2.79 3.44 9.63
N MET A 17 3.02 3.06 8.38
CA MET A 17 4.32 2.66 7.83
C MET A 17 4.60 3.51 6.59
N GLU A 18 5.83 3.99 6.45
CA GLU A 18 6.29 4.69 5.25
C GLU A 18 7.18 3.79 4.38
N ILE A 19 6.96 3.86 3.07
CA ILE A 19 7.68 3.06 2.10
C ILE A 19 8.25 3.99 1.02
N PRO A 20 9.59 4.03 0.84
CA PRO A 20 10.19 4.85 -0.20
C PRO A 20 9.69 4.43 -1.59
N ALA A 21 9.12 5.37 -2.35
CA ALA A 21 8.55 5.11 -3.67
C ALA A 21 9.60 5.03 -4.79
N GLY A 22 10.88 5.30 -4.48
CA GLY A 22 11.96 5.50 -5.45
C GLY A 22 12.66 4.23 -5.96
N GLY A 23 12.17 3.04 -5.62
CA GLY A 23 12.71 1.79 -6.14
C GLY A 23 11.58 0.87 -6.54
N ALA A 24 11.66 0.30 -7.74
CA ALA A 24 10.81 -0.83 -8.13
C ALA A 24 11.22 -2.04 -7.27
N SER A 25 10.72 -2.09 -6.04
CA SER A 25 11.00 -3.18 -5.10
C SER A 25 9.71 -3.70 -4.51
N PHE A 26 9.49 -5.00 -4.70
CA PHE A 26 8.54 -5.74 -3.90
C PHE A 26 9.04 -5.76 -2.46
N GLN A 27 8.17 -5.43 -1.51
CA GLN A 27 8.46 -5.49 -0.09
C GLN A 27 7.43 -6.39 0.60
N PRO A 28 7.86 -7.41 1.36
CA PRO A 28 6.94 -8.25 2.12
C PRO A 28 6.36 -7.45 3.30
N ILE A 29 5.09 -7.69 3.62
CA ILE A 29 4.40 -7.13 4.78
C ILE A 29 3.99 -8.27 5.69
N ASN A 30 4.41 -8.21 6.96
CA ASN A 30 3.97 -9.17 7.96
C ASN A 30 2.59 -8.76 8.50
N ARG A 31 1.52 -9.36 7.97
CA ARG A 31 0.14 -9.10 8.40
C ARG A 31 -0.13 -9.36 9.89
N GLN A 32 0.70 -10.16 10.57
CA GLN A 32 0.58 -10.37 12.03
C GLN A 32 1.08 -9.16 12.83
N GLU A 33 1.95 -8.35 12.25
CA GLU A 33 2.53 -7.18 12.89
C GLU A 33 1.84 -5.89 12.47
N PHE A 34 1.31 -5.81 11.25
CA PHE A 34 0.68 -4.61 10.70
C PHE A 34 -0.43 -4.99 9.69
N GLY A 35 -1.68 -4.66 10.04
CA GLY A 35 -2.81 -4.68 9.11
C GLY A 35 -2.78 -3.45 8.20
N VAL A 36 -3.19 -3.59 6.94
CA VAL A 36 -3.31 -2.45 6.01
C VAL A 36 -4.78 -2.24 5.71
N SER A 37 -5.28 -1.05 6.02
CA SER A 37 -6.68 -0.67 5.77
C SER A 37 -6.82 0.55 4.87
N SER A 38 -5.84 1.46 4.86
CA SER A 38 -5.85 2.61 3.96
C SER A 38 -4.45 3.00 3.52
N ILE A 39 -4.36 3.68 2.38
CA ILE A 39 -3.07 3.99 1.73
C ILE A 39 -3.05 5.41 1.17
N LYS A 40 -1.93 6.11 1.35
CA LYS A 40 -1.66 7.38 0.64
C LYS A 40 -0.59 7.18 -0.40
N ILE A 41 -0.93 7.56 -1.62
CA ILE A 41 -0.08 7.41 -2.80
C ILE A 41 0.23 8.81 -3.36
N PRO A 42 1.51 9.19 -3.47
CA PRO A 42 1.90 10.42 -4.13
C PRO A 42 1.61 10.33 -5.63
N SER A 43 1.33 11.48 -6.26
CA SER A 43 1.11 11.55 -7.71
C SER A 43 2.30 10.97 -8.48
N GLY A 44 2.03 10.27 -9.59
CA GLY A 44 3.06 9.67 -10.45
C GLY A 44 3.52 8.29 -10.00
N PHE A 45 2.76 7.61 -9.13
CA PHE A 45 3.04 6.24 -8.70
C PHE A 45 1.80 5.36 -8.79
N VAL A 46 2.03 4.06 -9.04
CA VAL A 46 1.04 2.99 -8.85
C VAL A 46 1.56 2.07 -7.76
N VAL A 47 0.67 1.67 -6.87
CA VAL A 47 0.92 0.67 -5.83
C VAL A 47 0.14 -0.58 -6.14
N GLU A 48 0.81 -1.73 -6.14
CA GLU A 48 0.19 -3.04 -6.13
C GLU A 48 0.24 -3.59 -4.71
N LEU A 49 -0.92 -3.87 -4.10
CA LEU A 49 -0.99 -4.64 -2.85
C LEU A 49 -1.34 -6.08 -3.21
N SER A 50 -0.67 -7.04 -2.57
CA SER A 50 -0.89 -8.46 -2.84
C SER A 50 -1.04 -9.28 -1.57
N ASN A 51 -1.74 -10.41 -1.71
CA ASN A 51 -1.90 -11.45 -0.72
C ASN A 51 -1.96 -12.83 -1.42
N SER A 52 -2.07 -13.90 -0.63
CA SER A 52 -2.25 -15.27 -1.15
C SER A 52 -3.41 -15.50 -2.13
N GLN A 53 -4.40 -14.59 -2.22
CA GLN A 53 -5.56 -14.71 -3.12
C GLN A 53 -5.42 -13.89 -4.41
N GLY A 54 -4.49 -12.94 -4.47
CA GLY A 54 -4.26 -12.11 -5.66
C GLY A 54 -3.65 -10.75 -5.34
N SER A 55 -3.77 -9.82 -6.28
CA SER A 55 -3.30 -8.44 -6.14
C SER A 55 -4.29 -7.42 -6.69
N GLU A 56 -4.21 -6.19 -6.17
CA GLU A 56 -5.00 -5.05 -6.59
C GLU A 56 -4.11 -3.82 -6.80
N LEU A 57 -4.44 -3.02 -7.81
CA LEU A 57 -3.70 -1.81 -8.18
C LEU A 57 -4.41 -0.55 -7.69
N TYR A 58 -3.63 0.32 -7.06
CA TYR A 58 -4.07 1.61 -6.54
C TYR A 58 -3.23 2.71 -7.16
N LYS A 59 -3.90 3.71 -7.75
CA LYS A 59 -3.26 4.83 -8.46
C LYS A 59 -3.40 6.16 -7.73
N GLU A 60 -4.17 6.17 -6.66
CA GLU A 60 -4.50 7.34 -5.86
C GLU A 60 -4.61 6.95 -4.38
N SER A 61 -4.63 7.95 -3.50
CA SER A 61 -4.81 7.69 -2.08
C SER A 61 -6.21 7.10 -1.84
N THR A 62 -6.26 5.94 -1.19
CA THR A 62 -7.50 5.19 -0.99
C THR A 62 -7.80 5.09 0.51
N PRO A 63 -8.94 5.63 0.98
CA PRO A 63 -9.28 5.64 2.41
C PRO A 63 -9.71 4.27 2.94
N TYR A 64 -10.02 3.33 2.05
CA TYR A 64 -10.30 1.93 2.38
C TYR A 64 -9.86 1.03 1.22
N VAL A 65 -8.91 0.13 1.47
CA VAL A 65 -8.32 -0.73 0.41
C VAL A 65 -9.27 -1.81 -0.12
N GLY A 66 -10.45 -1.98 0.48
CA GLY A 66 -11.43 -2.99 0.08
C GLY A 66 -11.32 -4.31 0.85
N ASP A 67 -12.40 -5.09 0.87
CA ASP A 67 -12.52 -6.32 1.67
C ASP A 67 -11.50 -7.41 1.31
N ALA A 68 -11.04 -7.41 0.05
CA ALA A 68 -10.05 -8.36 -0.43
C ALA A 68 -8.66 -8.10 0.17
N MET A 69 -8.31 -6.82 0.40
CA MET A 69 -6.97 -6.42 0.88
C MET A 69 -6.95 -6.03 2.36
N ASN A 70 -8.06 -5.55 2.92
CA ASN A 70 -8.09 -5.05 4.29
C ASN A 70 -7.60 -6.11 5.30
N ASP A 71 -6.57 -5.77 6.07
CA ASP A 71 -5.90 -6.66 7.05
C ASP A 71 -5.36 -7.97 6.47
N ARG A 72 -5.23 -8.04 5.15
CA ARG A 72 -4.83 -9.25 4.41
C ARG A 72 -3.58 -9.05 3.57
N VAL A 73 -3.05 -7.83 3.47
CA VAL A 73 -1.87 -7.52 2.66
C VAL A 73 -0.64 -8.26 3.19
N GLU A 74 0.05 -8.94 2.28
CA GLU A 74 1.29 -9.69 2.53
C GLU A 74 2.46 -9.15 1.70
N GLY A 75 2.18 -8.30 0.71
CA GLY A 75 3.20 -7.69 -0.13
C GLY A 75 2.75 -6.38 -0.75
N ILE A 76 3.73 -5.55 -1.09
CA ILE A 76 3.55 -4.29 -1.80
C ILE A 76 4.61 -4.15 -2.89
N ALA A 77 4.22 -3.68 -4.07
CA ALA A 77 5.14 -3.20 -5.10
C ALA A 77 4.77 -1.76 -5.48
N ILE A 78 5.79 -0.91 -5.66
CA ILE A 78 5.60 0.51 -6.02
C ILE A 78 6.29 0.75 -7.36
N THR A 79 5.56 1.31 -8.31
CA THR A 79 6.06 1.64 -9.65
C THR A 79 5.88 3.13 -9.92
N GLN A 80 6.95 3.80 -10.32
CA GLN A 80 6.87 5.18 -10.82
C GLN A 80 6.30 5.20 -12.24
N ILE A 81 5.30 6.04 -12.46
CA ILE A 81 4.74 6.31 -13.77
C ILE A 81 5.48 7.52 -14.34
N TYR A 82 6.22 7.32 -15.42
CA TYR A 82 6.68 8.43 -16.24
C TYR A 82 5.50 8.90 -17.07
N THR A 83 5.02 10.12 -16.81
CA THR A 83 4.14 10.85 -17.74
C THR A 83 5.00 11.60 -18.74
#